data_AF-A0A2K1JRL1-F1
#
_entry.id   AF-A0A2K1JRL1-F1
#
_cell.length_a   1.000
_cell.length_b   1.000
_cell.length_c   1.000
_cell.angle_alpha   90.00
_cell.angle_beta   90.00
_cell.angle_gamma   90.00
#
_symmetry.space_group_name_H-M   'P 1'
#
loop_
_entity.id
_entity.type
_entity.pdbx_description
1 polymer ?
#
loop_
_entity_poly.entity_id
_entity_poly.type
_entity_poly.pdbx_seq_one_letter_code
_entity_poly.pdbx_strand_id
1 'polypeptide(L)'
;MRGSGGCQRMHAVVPVREEVLTKENMERGASKKDVREEDWVKEVLEGGSLRNVELEDGEHGWASPQASLFMVRGLNYFQKKLKTPCSEALLEPLGVDWLRSNGKLDHVLAHPGNRVMQAFEKASGEARKTSFIVAINLQVPGKDHHSAVFYFVTDEPIVEGSLLYRFIHQDDAFRNSRFKLINRIVKGPWIVKTAVGNHAACLLGRALTCRYMRGHNYLEIDVDIGSSTVANAILHLALGYVTTVSVDMAFLIEAQSDEELPEKLLGAVRIAQIEMETASYLEVHHENSALPSHHQPVYQSSLYWRKFGKSLSKFGGHGSKNGRVDAEDVGEK
;
A
#
# COMPACT_ATOMS: atom_id res chain seq x y z
N MET A 1 66.34 -56.65 11.68
CA MET A 1 65.68 -55.39 12.08
C MET A 1 64.18 -55.61 11.90
N ARG A 2 63.34 -55.61 12.95
CA ARG A 2 62.57 -54.44 13.49
C ARG A 2 61.93 -53.61 12.36
N GLY A 3 60.62 -53.38 12.28
CA GLY A 3 59.49 -53.91 13.07
C GLY A 3 58.13 -53.31 12.65
N SER A 4 57.05 -54.04 12.97
CA SER A 4 55.76 -53.56 13.52
C SER A 4 55.18 -52.17 13.17
N GLY A 5 53.90 -52.13 12.75
CA GLY A 5 53.05 -50.93 12.92
C GLY A 5 51.85 -50.86 11.96
N GLY A 6 50.67 -51.30 12.39
CA GLY A 6 49.41 -51.04 11.67
C GLY A 6 48.65 -49.85 12.26
N CYS A 7 47.79 -49.21 11.47
CA CYS A 7 46.75 -48.32 11.98
C CYS A 7 45.58 -48.24 11.00
N GLN A 8 44.41 -48.77 11.39
CA GLN A 8 43.14 -48.43 10.76
C GLN A 8 42.65 -47.09 11.32
N ARG A 9 42.07 -46.23 10.48
CA ARG A 9 41.13 -45.19 10.93
C ARG A 9 39.90 -45.18 10.05
N MET A 10 38.74 -45.08 10.71
CA MET A 10 37.43 -45.01 10.09
C MET A 10 37.09 -43.59 9.63
N HIS A 11 36.08 -43.53 8.78
CA HIS A 11 35.30 -42.38 8.31
C HIS A 11 35.30 -41.09 9.16
N ALA A 12 35.30 -39.97 8.45
CA ALA A 12 34.44 -38.83 8.76
C ALA A 12 33.92 -38.20 7.45
N VAL A 13 32.65 -38.45 7.14
CA VAL A 13 31.92 -37.77 6.05
C VAL A 13 31.27 -36.51 6.64
N VAL A 14 31.43 -35.35 6.00
CA VAL A 14 30.76 -34.10 6.43
C VAL A 14 30.28 -33.29 5.23
N PRO A 15 28.97 -33.34 4.92
CA PRO A 15 28.26 -32.31 4.16
C PRO A 15 27.10 -31.70 4.98
N VAL A 16 27.32 -31.40 6.26
CA VAL A 16 26.24 -30.97 7.18
C VAL A 16 25.66 -29.58 6.82
N ARG A 17 26.40 -28.72 6.13
CA ARG A 17 25.96 -27.33 5.87
C ARG A 17 24.91 -27.18 4.77
N GLU A 18 24.95 -27.97 3.70
CA GLU A 18 23.93 -27.92 2.63
C GLU A 18 22.64 -28.64 3.03
N GLU A 19 22.73 -29.73 3.79
CA GLU A 19 21.54 -30.41 4.34
C GLU A 19 20.79 -29.56 5.36
N VAL A 20 21.47 -28.75 6.19
CA VAL A 20 20.79 -27.87 7.15
C VAL A 20 20.08 -26.72 6.42
N LEU A 21 20.74 -26.06 5.45
CA LEU A 21 20.11 -25.02 4.65
C LEU A 21 18.91 -25.52 3.84
N THR A 22 18.96 -26.75 3.31
CA THR A 22 17.82 -27.34 2.58
C THR A 22 16.70 -27.77 3.52
N LYS A 23 16.99 -28.29 4.73
CA LYS A 23 15.98 -28.60 5.75
C LYS A 23 15.29 -27.34 6.28
N GLU A 24 16.02 -26.30 6.67
CA GLU A 24 15.44 -25.03 7.11
C GLU A 24 14.57 -24.36 6.02
N ASN A 25 14.90 -24.54 4.74
CA ASN A 25 14.09 -24.05 3.63
C ASN A 25 12.85 -24.93 3.38
N MET A 26 12.94 -26.23 3.62
CA MET A 26 11.81 -27.16 3.50
C MET A 26 10.84 -27.05 4.68
N GLU A 27 11.34 -26.78 5.89
CA GLU A 27 10.55 -26.50 7.10
C GLU A 27 9.86 -25.13 7.01
N ARG A 28 10.55 -24.07 6.55
CA ARG A 28 9.89 -22.78 6.20
C ARG A 28 8.85 -22.93 5.09
N GLY A 29 9.10 -23.81 4.11
CA GLY A 29 8.14 -24.15 3.07
C GLY A 29 6.93 -24.95 3.57
N ALA A 30 7.07 -25.69 4.68
CA ALA A 30 5.98 -26.39 5.34
C ALA A 30 5.15 -25.44 6.21
N SER A 31 5.78 -24.57 7.00
CA SER A 31 5.09 -23.57 7.84
C SER A 31 4.19 -22.63 7.02
N LYS A 32 4.59 -22.24 5.80
CA LYS A 32 3.74 -21.48 4.86
C LYS A 32 2.51 -22.23 4.32
N LYS A 33 2.30 -23.51 4.66
CA LYS A 33 1.05 -24.22 4.35
C LYS A 33 0.01 -24.14 5.45
N ASP A 34 0.41 -24.12 6.72
CA ASP A 34 -0.53 -24.18 7.87
C ASP A 34 -1.47 -22.98 7.94
N VAL A 35 -1.02 -21.78 7.53
CA VAL A 35 -1.84 -20.54 7.54
C VAL A 35 -3.14 -20.68 6.73
N ARG A 36 -3.17 -21.56 5.72
CA ARG A 36 -4.38 -21.82 4.90
C ARG A 36 -5.31 -22.90 5.46
N GLU A 37 -4.95 -23.54 6.57
CA GLU A 37 -5.79 -24.53 7.26
C GLU A 37 -6.48 -23.95 8.52
N GLU A 38 -6.17 -22.72 8.93
CA GLU A 38 -6.97 -22.04 9.98
C GLU A 38 -8.33 -21.55 9.43
N ASP A 39 -9.42 -22.01 10.07
CA ASP A 39 -10.80 -21.75 9.65
C ASP A 39 -11.12 -20.25 9.44
N TRP A 40 -10.53 -19.37 10.23
CA TRP A 40 -10.78 -17.92 10.13
C TRP A 40 -10.14 -17.29 8.89
N VAL A 41 -8.93 -17.73 8.48
CA VAL A 41 -8.28 -17.24 7.26
C VAL A 41 -9.13 -17.61 6.05
N LYS A 42 -9.66 -18.83 6.05
CA LYS A 42 -10.59 -19.29 5.02
C LYS A 42 -11.90 -18.49 5.03
N GLU A 43 -12.49 -18.24 6.19
CA GLU A 43 -13.68 -17.38 6.33
C GLU A 43 -13.44 -15.98 5.73
N VAL A 44 -12.24 -15.41 5.92
CA VAL A 44 -11.88 -14.10 5.35
C VAL A 44 -11.63 -14.16 3.84
N LEU A 45 -11.01 -15.20 3.32
CA LEU A 45 -10.78 -15.36 1.87
C LEU A 45 -12.10 -15.56 1.10
N GLU A 46 -13.04 -16.33 1.66
CA GLU A 46 -14.33 -16.65 1.03
C GLU A 46 -15.39 -15.57 1.25
N GLY A 47 -15.34 -14.82 2.36
CA GLY A 47 -16.34 -13.81 2.74
C GLY A 47 -16.16 -12.40 2.16
N GLY A 48 -15.21 -12.19 1.24
CA GLY A 48 -14.92 -10.87 0.67
C GLY A 48 -15.92 -10.38 -0.37
N SER A 49 -16.15 -9.05 -0.43
CA SER A 49 -17.00 -8.48 -1.49
C SER A 49 -16.33 -8.54 -2.86
N LEU A 50 -14.99 -8.58 -2.91
CA LEU A 50 -14.25 -9.05 -4.07
C LEU A 50 -13.80 -10.49 -3.82
N ARG A 51 -14.17 -11.38 -4.75
CA ARG A 51 -13.80 -12.79 -4.70
C ARG A 51 -12.31 -12.98 -4.97
N ASN A 52 -11.69 -13.94 -4.30
CA ASN A 52 -10.38 -14.42 -4.71
C ASN A 52 -10.50 -15.20 -6.03
N VAL A 53 -9.64 -14.92 -7.01
CA VAL A 53 -9.67 -15.51 -8.35
C VAL A 53 -8.27 -15.93 -8.81
N GLU A 54 -8.21 -16.76 -9.85
CA GLU A 54 -6.95 -17.16 -10.48
C GLU A 54 -6.18 -15.97 -11.05
N LEU A 55 -4.84 -16.02 -10.98
CA LEU A 55 -4.02 -14.85 -11.25
C LEU A 55 -4.07 -14.40 -12.72
N GLU A 56 -4.01 -15.33 -13.67
CA GLU A 56 -3.79 -15.03 -15.09
C GLU A 56 -5.07 -14.79 -15.90
N ASP A 57 -6.15 -15.53 -15.59
CA ASP A 57 -7.43 -15.52 -16.31
C ASP A 57 -8.64 -15.18 -15.44
N GLY A 58 -8.45 -14.95 -14.13
CA GLY A 58 -9.52 -14.50 -13.24
C GLY A 58 -10.01 -13.07 -13.54
N GLU A 59 -11.34 -12.90 -13.54
CA GLU A 59 -12.03 -11.63 -13.73
C GLU A 59 -12.99 -11.35 -12.57
N HIS A 60 -13.35 -10.08 -12.35
CA HIS A 60 -14.31 -9.63 -11.33
C HIS A 60 -13.95 -10.05 -9.89
N GLY A 61 -12.70 -9.80 -9.50
CA GLY A 61 -12.12 -10.23 -8.23
C GLY A 61 -10.70 -9.72 -7.98
N TRP A 62 -10.00 -10.39 -7.06
CA TRP A 62 -8.63 -10.10 -6.69
C TRP A 62 -7.76 -11.38 -6.66
N ALA A 63 -6.45 -11.23 -6.88
CA ALA A 63 -5.49 -12.34 -6.83
C ALA A 63 -4.16 -11.91 -6.18
N SER A 64 -3.27 -12.86 -5.92
CA SER A 64 -1.93 -12.60 -5.33
C SER A 64 -0.83 -12.65 -6.40
N PRO A 65 -0.30 -11.51 -6.89
CA PRO A 65 0.77 -11.46 -7.88
C PRO A 65 2.13 -11.73 -7.23
N GLN A 66 3.04 -12.38 -7.98
CA GLN A 66 4.40 -12.64 -7.50
C GLN A 66 5.16 -11.34 -7.22
N ALA A 67 5.87 -11.28 -6.09
CA ALA A 67 6.67 -10.11 -5.69
C ALA A 67 7.75 -9.74 -6.73
N SER A 68 8.26 -10.73 -7.47
CA SER A 68 9.26 -10.60 -8.53
C SER A 68 8.81 -9.71 -9.71
N LEU A 69 7.50 -9.45 -9.86
CA LEU A 69 6.96 -8.51 -10.86
C LEU A 69 7.27 -7.04 -10.53
N PHE A 70 7.78 -6.75 -9.33
CA PHE A 70 8.05 -5.40 -8.84
C PHE A 70 9.54 -5.15 -8.63
N MET A 71 10.03 -4.03 -9.17
CA MET A 71 11.44 -3.64 -9.10
C MET A 71 11.69 -2.71 -7.90
N VAL A 72 12.45 -3.20 -6.92
CA VAL A 72 12.69 -2.59 -5.61
C VAL A 72 14.17 -2.19 -5.44
N ARG A 73 14.50 -1.38 -4.43
CA ARG A 73 15.91 -1.00 -4.14
C ARG A 73 16.72 -2.23 -3.72
N GLY A 74 17.70 -2.65 -4.53
CA GLY A 74 18.58 -3.76 -4.20
C GLY A 74 19.69 -3.38 -3.19
N LEU A 75 20.42 -4.36 -2.68
CA LEU A 75 21.46 -4.23 -1.62
C LEU A 75 22.45 -3.05 -1.75
N ASN A 76 22.76 -2.58 -2.96
CA ASN A 76 23.72 -1.51 -3.21
C ASN A 76 23.05 -0.28 -3.86
N TYR A 77 21.76 -0.03 -3.56
CA TYR A 77 20.99 1.00 -4.25
C TYR A 77 21.52 2.40 -3.98
N PHE A 78 21.94 2.74 -2.75
CA PHE A 78 22.34 4.12 -2.47
C PHE A 78 23.62 4.53 -3.22
N GLN A 79 24.53 3.59 -3.47
CA GLN A 79 25.76 3.80 -4.23
C GLN A 79 25.55 3.62 -5.75
N LYS A 80 24.85 2.56 -6.17
CA LYS A 80 24.76 2.16 -7.60
C LYS A 80 23.45 2.52 -8.31
N LYS A 81 22.42 2.96 -7.56
CA LYS A 81 21.03 3.20 -8.02
C LYS A 81 20.37 2.00 -8.72
N LEU A 82 20.86 0.78 -8.48
CA LEU A 82 20.36 -0.44 -9.10
C LEU A 82 19.15 -1.00 -8.35
N LYS A 83 18.04 -1.15 -9.08
CA LYS A 83 16.87 -1.89 -8.62
C LYS A 83 16.95 -3.36 -9.06
N THR A 84 16.34 -4.25 -8.26
CA THR A 84 16.25 -5.69 -8.53
C THR A 84 14.79 -6.14 -8.43
N PRO A 85 14.39 -7.26 -9.05
CA PRO A 85 13.11 -7.91 -8.73
C PRO A 85 13.02 -8.18 -7.23
N CYS A 86 11.85 -7.98 -6.63
CA CYS A 86 11.65 -8.30 -5.21
C CYS A 86 11.60 -9.82 -5.02
N SER A 87 12.34 -10.35 -4.03
CA SER A 87 12.35 -11.79 -3.76
C SER A 87 11.07 -12.27 -3.09
N GLU A 88 10.53 -11.48 -2.16
CA GLU A 88 9.36 -11.84 -1.34
C GLU A 88 8.62 -10.60 -0.82
N ALA A 89 7.41 -10.82 -0.31
CA ALA A 89 6.67 -9.86 0.51
C ALA A 89 6.82 -10.19 1.99
N LEU A 90 6.64 -9.19 2.86
CA LEU A 90 6.67 -9.33 4.32
C LEU A 90 5.36 -9.93 4.87
N LEU A 91 4.23 -9.64 4.22
CA LEU A 91 2.89 -10.07 4.61
C LEU A 91 2.21 -10.79 3.44
N GLU A 92 1.33 -11.72 3.76
CA GLU A 92 0.53 -12.46 2.77
C GLU A 92 -0.85 -11.81 2.60
N PRO A 93 -1.42 -11.72 1.38
CA PRO A 93 -2.76 -11.17 1.17
C PRO A 93 -3.83 -12.03 1.84
N LEU A 94 -4.61 -11.41 2.72
CA LEU A 94 -5.68 -12.03 3.49
C LEU A 94 -7.06 -11.82 2.85
N GLY A 95 -7.27 -10.70 2.16
CA GLY A 95 -8.53 -10.40 1.50
C GLY A 95 -8.57 -9.02 0.87
N VAL A 96 -9.59 -8.75 0.05
CA VAL A 96 -9.90 -7.41 -0.45
C VAL A 96 -11.40 -7.17 -0.35
N ASP A 97 -11.80 -6.02 0.21
CA ASP A 97 -13.17 -5.54 0.16
C ASP A 97 -13.28 -4.31 -0.73
N TRP A 98 -14.26 -4.34 -1.62
CA TRP A 98 -14.87 -3.14 -2.21
C TRP A 98 -16.12 -2.79 -1.40
N LEU A 99 -16.07 -1.65 -0.70
CA LEU A 99 -17.13 -1.18 0.20
C LEU A 99 -17.74 0.11 -0.32
N ARG A 100 -19.01 0.34 -0.01
CA ARG A 100 -19.72 1.62 -0.17
C ARG A 100 -20.43 2.02 1.12
N SER A 101 -20.66 3.31 1.29
CA SER A 101 -21.09 3.90 2.57
C SER A 101 -21.74 5.27 2.39
N ASN A 102 -22.47 5.72 3.42
CA ASN A 102 -23.14 7.02 3.49
C ASN A 102 -22.22 8.19 3.88
N GLY A 103 -20.94 7.94 4.14
CA GLY A 103 -19.95 8.92 4.56
C GLY A 103 -18.55 8.33 4.47
N LYS A 104 -17.52 9.08 4.86
CA LYS A 104 -16.15 8.57 4.84
C LYS A 104 -15.97 7.43 5.87
N LEU A 105 -15.66 6.22 5.41
CA LEU A 105 -15.25 5.10 6.27
C LEU A 105 -13.79 5.26 6.70
N ASP A 106 -13.61 5.73 7.93
CA ASP A 106 -12.32 5.74 8.63
C ASP A 106 -12.26 4.55 9.63
N HIS A 107 -11.06 4.00 9.87
CA HIS A 107 -10.80 2.94 10.88
C HIS A 107 -11.69 1.69 10.75
N VAL A 108 -11.75 1.16 9.53
CA VAL A 108 -12.56 0.03 9.11
C VAL A 108 -12.32 -1.24 9.93
N LEU A 109 -11.12 -1.49 10.47
CA LEU A 109 -10.85 -2.64 11.35
C LEU A 109 -11.50 -2.50 12.74
N ALA A 110 -11.68 -1.29 13.27
CA ALA A 110 -12.40 -1.10 14.53
C ALA A 110 -13.93 -1.13 14.37
N HIS A 111 -14.43 -1.13 13.13
CA HIS A 111 -15.86 -1.14 12.86
C HIS A 111 -16.52 -2.45 13.36
N PRO A 112 -17.61 -2.42 14.16
CA PRO A 112 -18.23 -3.64 14.69
C PRO A 112 -18.70 -4.64 13.63
N GLY A 113 -19.04 -4.15 12.44
CA GLY A 113 -19.39 -4.95 11.26
C GLY A 113 -18.20 -5.43 10.42
N ASN A 114 -16.95 -5.25 10.86
CA ASN A 114 -15.78 -5.68 10.10
C ASN A 114 -15.66 -7.21 10.10
N ARG A 115 -15.93 -7.83 8.94
CA ARG A 115 -15.86 -9.28 8.76
C ARG A 115 -14.48 -9.89 9.06
N VAL A 116 -13.38 -9.15 8.82
CA VAL A 116 -12.01 -9.66 9.01
C VAL A 116 -11.71 -9.81 10.49
N MET A 117 -12.04 -8.78 11.28
CA MET A 117 -11.90 -8.83 12.73
C MET A 117 -12.93 -9.76 13.38
N GLN A 118 -14.16 -9.84 12.86
CA GLN A 118 -15.17 -10.82 13.33
C GLN A 118 -14.73 -12.27 13.11
N ALA A 119 -14.08 -12.59 11.99
CA ALA A 119 -13.48 -13.89 11.76
C ALA A 119 -12.27 -14.10 12.69
N PHE A 120 -11.39 -13.10 12.79
CA PHE A 120 -10.19 -13.17 13.63
C PHE A 120 -10.50 -13.36 15.13
N GLU A 121 -11.59 -12.81 15.67
CA GLU A 121 -11.98 -13.06 17.07
C GLU A 121 -12.36 -14.54 17.34
N LYS A 122 -12.72 -15.29 16.30
CA LYS A 122 -12.95 -16.75 16.38
C LYS A 122 -11.66 -17.55 16.26
N ALA A 123 -10.54 -16.93 15.88
CA ALA A 123 -9.27 -17.59 15.64
C ALA A 123 -8.70 -18.25 16.92
N SER A 124 -7.77 -19.18 16.71
CA SER A 124 -7.15 -19.93 17.78
C SER A 124 -6.51 -19.00 18.82
N GLY A 125 -6.40 -19.46 20.07
CA GLY A 125 -5.74 -18.70 21.13
C GLY A 125 -4.25 -18.47 20.89
N GLU A 126 -3.65 -19.12 19.89
CA GLU A 126 -2.28 -18.89 19.46
C GLU A 126 -2.21 -17.89 18.30
N ALA A 127 -3.03 -18.07 17.25
CA ALA A 127 -3.16 -17.11 16.16
C ALA A 127 -3.46 -15.69 16.67
N ARG A 128 -4.36 -15.55 17.66
CA ARG A 128 -4.65 -14.23 18.27
C ARG A 128 -3.47 -13.58 19.02
N LYS A 129 -2.36 -14.29 19.24
CA LYS A 129 -1.10 -13.74 19.80
C LYS A 129 -0.04 -13.49 18.73
N THR A 130 0.03 -14.34 17.70
CA THR A 130 1.10 -14.34 16.70
C THR A 130 0.74 -13.53 15.45
N SER A 131 -0.51 -13.63 14.99
CA SER A 131 -0.98 -12.95 13.79
C SER A 131 -1.02 -11.44 13.96
N PHE A 132 -0.46 -10.73 12.97
CA PHE A 132 -0.57 -9.27 12.84
C PHE A 132 -1.19 -8.90 11.50
N ILE A 133 -2.31 -8.16 11.54
CA ILE A 133 -3.07 -7.76 10.36
C ILE A 133 -2.65 -6.34 9.92
N VAL A 134 -2.45 -6.13 8.63
CA VAL A 134 -2.33 -4.78 8.05
C VAL A 134 -3.46 -4.53 7.08
N ALA A 135 -4.27 -3.50 7.36
CA ALA A 135 -5.29 -3.01 6.44
C ALA A 135 -4.82 -1.73 5.75
N ILE A 136 -5.04 -1.62 4.46
CA ILE A 136 -4.81 -0.41 3.68
C ILE A 136 -6.13 -0.04 3.02
N ASN A 137 -6.74 1.05 3.47
CA ASN A 137 -8.03 1.54 3.01
C ASN A 137 -7.82 2.71 2.04
N LEU A 138 -7.96 2.45 0.73
CA LEU A 138 -7.97 3.51 -0.28
C LEU A 138 -9.36 4.12 -0.33
N GLN A 139 -9.50 5.30 0.28
CA GLN A 139 -10.76 6.01 0.44
C GLN A 139 -11.06 6.81 -0.83
N VAL A 140 -12.10 6.37 -1.55
CA VAL A 140 -12.49 6.90 -2.85
C VAL A 140 -13.58 7.97 -2.67
N PRO A 141 -13.31 9.25 -2.98
CA PRO A 141 -14.36 10.26 -2.99
C PRO A 141 -15.32 10.02 -4.16
N GLY A 142 -16.60 10.32 -3.93
CA GLY A 142 -17.66 10.11 -4.92
C GLY A 142 -18.97 10.70 -4.43
N LYS A 143 -20.04 10.49 -5.21
CA LYS A 143 -21.41 10.78 -4.77
C LYS A 143 -21.80 9.88 -3.58
N ASP A 144 -21.46 8.60 -3.70
CA ASP A 144 -21.46 7.63 -2.63
C ASP A 144 -19.99 7.35 -2.25
N HIS A 145 -19.68 7.27 -0.96
CA HIS A 145 -18.32 7.06 -0.50
C HIS A 145 -17.93 5.60 -0.65
N HIS A 146 -16.81 5.34 -1.34
CA HIS A 146 -16.31 3.99 -1.55
C HIS A 146 -14.96 3.78 -0.86
N SER A 147 -14.63 2.53 -0.57
CA SER A 147 -13.36 2.13 0.05
C SER A 147 -12.89 0.82 -0.55
N ALA A 148 -11.67 0.83 -1.10
CA ALA A 148 -10.97 -0.38 -1.49
C ALA A 148 -10.01 -0.74 -0.35
N VAL A 149 -10.38 -1.77 0.44
CA VAL A 149 -9.66 -2.17 1.64
C VAL A 149 -8.87 -3.44 1.36
N PHE A 150 -7.55 -3.35 1.45
CA PHE A 150 -6.62 -4.45 1.21
C PHE A 150 -6.12 -4.97 2.56
N TYR A 151 -6.41 -6.22 2.88
CA TYR A 151 -5.98 -6.86 4.11
C TYR A 151 -4.81 -7.78 3.84
N PHE A 152 -3.80 -7.70 4.70
CA PHE A 152 -2.63 -8.55 4.70
C PHE A 152 -2.40 -9.10 6.12
N VAL A 153 -1.74 -10.25 6.24
CA VAL A 153 -1.43 -10.89 7.52
C VAL A 153 0.01 -11.42 7.55
N THR A 154 0.58 -11.49 8.75
CA THR A 154 1.76 -12.32 9.05
C THR A 154 1.56 -13.00 10.39
N ASP A 155 1.89 -14.28 10.48
CA ASP A 155 1.99 -15.03 11.74
C ASP A 155 3.44 -15.11 12.24
N GLU A 156 4.40 -14.73 11.40
CA GLU A 156 5.81 -14.57 11.76
C GLU A 156 5.98 -13.40 12.74
N PRO A 157 6.68 -13.60 13.88
CA PRO A 157 6.96 -12.54 14.84
C PRO A 157 7.66 -11.33 14.22
N ILE A 158 7.09 -10.14 14.40
CA ILE A 158 7.65 -8.90 13.87
C ILE A 158 8.93 -8.54 14.64
N VAL A 159 10.07 -8.83 14.02
CA VAL A 159 11.41 -8.62 14.58
C VAL A 159 11.60 -7.17 15.05
N GLU A 160 11.92 -6.99 16.33
CA GLU A 160 12.16 -5.68 16.94
C GLU A 160 13.27 -4.90 16.22
N GLY A 161 13.07 -3.59 16.06
CA GLY A 161 14.01 -2.70 15.34
C GLY A 161 13.99 -2.82 13.81
N SER A 162 13.38 -3.87 13.24
CA SER A 162 13.19 -4.02 11.78
C SER A 162 12.44 -2.83 11.17
N LEU A 163 12.53 -2.66 9.85
CA LEU A 163 11.82 -1.58 9.15
C LEU A 163 10.30 -1.68 9.32
N LEU A 164 9.74 -2.90 9.33
CA LEU A 164 8.32 -3.15 9.59
C LEU A 164 7.95 -2.79 11.03
N TYR A 165 8.73 -3.24 12.02
CA TYR A 165 8.52 -2.88 13.42
C TYR A 165 8.54 -1.35 13.61
N ARG A 166 9.56 -0.66 13.07
CA ARG A 166 9.65 0.80 13.17
C ARG A 166 8.49 1.49 12.47
N PHE A 167 8.02 0.99 11.33
CA PHE A 167 6.85 1.55 10.64
C PHE A 167 5.55 1.38 11.45
N ILE A 168 5.39 0.26 12.15
CA ILE A 168 4.25 0.03 13.05
C ILE A 168 4.34 0.94 14.29
N HIS A 169 5.53 1.12 14.87
CA HIS A 169 5.70 1.71 16.20
C HIS A 169 6.14 3.18 16.27
N GLN A 170 6.71 3.77 15.20
CA GLN A 170 7.14 5.17 15.19
C GLN A 170 5.99 6.15 14.84
N ASP A 171 6.33 7.42 14.62
CA ASP A 171 5.37 8.48 14.35
C ASP A 171 4.90 8.54 12.88
N ASP A 172 3.91 9.38 12.63
CA ASP A 172 3.37 9.60 11.29
C ASP A 172 4.38 10.28 10.36
N ALA A 173 5.39 11.00 10.85
CA ALA A 173 6.43 11.57 10.00
C ALA A 173 7.33 10.46 9.41
N PHE A 174 7.69 9.47 10.22
CA PHE A 174 8.40 8.27 9.77
C PHE A 174 7.57 7.51 8.74
N ARG A 175 6.28 7.23 9.04
CA ARG A 175 5.38 6.50 8.14
C ARG A 175 5.15 7.26 6.83
N ASN A 176 4.79 8.54 6.90
CA ASN A 176 4.51 9.37 5.73
C ASN A 176 5.71 9.49 4.80
N SER A 177 6.93 9.58 5.35
CA SER A 177 8.16 9.62 4.55
C SER A 177 8.51 8.31 3.83
N ARG A 178 7.84 7.20 4.14
CA ARG A 178 8.19 5.85 3.66
C ARG A 178 7.07 5.07 2.98
N PHE A 179 5.80 5.31 3.31
CA PHE A 179 4.69 4.51 2.78
C PHE A 179 4.51 4.72 1.27
N LYS A 180 4.73 3.65 0.50
CA LYS A 180 4.88 3.68 -0.96
C LYS A 180 3.98 2.64 -1.64
N LEU A 181 3.47 3.00 -2.82
CA LEU A 181 2.77 2.11 -3.75
C LEU A 181 3.57 2.02 -5.06
N ILE A 182 3.70 0.81 -5.61
CA ILE A 182 4.10 0.58 -7.00
C ILE A 182 2.93 -0.11 -7.70
N ASN A 183 2.48 0.45 -8.83
CA ASN A 183 1.37 -0.11 -9.60
C ASN A 183 1.84 -0.66 -10.97
N ARG A 184 1.22 -1.74 -11.45
CA ARG A 184 1.47 -2.32 -12.78
C ARG A 184 0.14 -2.55 -13.48
N ILE A 185 -0.08 -1.92 -14.64
CA ILE A 185 -1.32 -2.08 -15.41
C ILE A 185 -1.18 -3.28 -16.34
N VAL A 186 -1.78 -4.39 -15.92
CA VAL A 186 -1.75 -5.68 -16.62
C VAL A 186 -2.62 -5.60 -17.87
N LYS A 187 -3.92 -5.38 -17.67
CA LYS A 187 -4.97 -5.23 -18.70
C LYS A 187 -5.57 -3.84 -18.57
N GLY A 188 -5.98 -3.23 -19.69
CA GLY A 188 -6.59 -1.90 -19.70
C GLY A 188 -6.11 -1.02 -20.86
N PRO A 189 -6.90 -0.01 -21.26
CA PRO A 189 -6.61 0.83 -22.41
C PRO A 189 -5.39 1.75 -22.16
N TRP A 190 -4.72 2.15 -23.26
CA TRP A 190 -3.48 2.92 -23.23
C TRP A 190 -3.60 4.24 -22.43
N ILE A 191 -4.77 4.90 -22.47
CA ILE A 191 -5.03 6.12 -21.69
C ILE A 191 -4.87 5.91 -20.18
N VAL A 192 -5.32 4.77 -19.64
CA VAL A 192 -5.14 4.41 -18.23
C VAL A 192 -3.68 4.10 -17.94
N LYS A 193 -3.00 3.36 -18.84
CA LYS A 193 -1.56 3.06 -18.71
C LYS A 193 -0.70 4.32 -18.67
N THR A 194 -1.07 5.35 -19.43
CA THR A 194 -0.37 6.65 -19.47
C THR A 194 -0.70 7.51 -18.24
N ALA A 195 -1.96 7.58 -17.81
CA ALA A 195 -2.37 8.46 -16.72
C ALA A 195 -2.00 7.95 -15.32
N VAL A 196 -2.14 6.64 -15.07
CA VAL A 196 -1.70 6.02 -13.81
C VAL A 196 -0.17 5.79 -13.83
N GLY A 197 0.40 5.63 -15.02
CA GLY A 197 1.79 5.24 -15.24
C GLY A 197 2.01 3.75 -15.00
N ASN A 198 2.68 3.04 -15.90
CA ASN A 198 2.96 1.62 -15.72
C ASN A 198 4.29 1.40 -14.99
N HIS A 199 4.30 0.61 -13.91
CA HIS A 199 5.42 0.50 -12.95
C HIS A 199 5.80 1.84 -12.30
N ALA A 200 4.85 2.79 -12.22
CA ALA A 200 5.05 4.02 -11.48
C ALA A 200 5.14 3.72 -9.98
N ALA A 201 5.93 4.53 -9.26
CA ALA A 201 6.09 4.45 -7.82
C ALA A 201 5.63 5.77 -7.20
N CYS A 202 4.63 5.71 -6.33
CA CYS A 202 4.10 6.86 -5.60
C CYS A 202 4.39 6.70 -4.11
N LEU A 203 5.03 7.69 -3.49
CA LEU A 203 5.24 7.75 -2.06
C LEU A 203 3.98 8.31 -1.40
N LEU A 204 2.96 7.45 -1.26
CA LEU A 204 1.59 7.78 -0.85
C LEU A 204 1.55 8.71 0.36
N GLY A 205 2.31 8.40 1.42
CA GLY A 205 2.33 9.21 2.65
C GLY A 205 2.85 10.64 2.49
N ARG A 206 3.45 11.00 1.34
CA ARG A 206 3.78 12.39 0.98
C ARG A 206 2.86 12.99 -0.07
N ALA A 207 2.20 12.15 -0.86
CA ALA A 207 1.34 12.56 -1.98
C ALA A 207 -0.12 12.78 -1.56
N LEU A 208 -0.53 12.16 -0.45
CA LEU A 208 -1.90 12.11 0.07
C LEU A 208 -1.90 12.27 1.60
N THR A 209 -3.06 12.62 2.16
CA THR A 209 -3.31 12.50 3.58
C THR A 209 -3.49 11.02 3.94
N CYS A 210 -2.55 10.48 4.71
CA CYS A 210 -2.69 9.18 5.37
C CYS A 210 -3.04 9.36 6.85
N ARG A 211 -3.90 8.49 7.39
CA ARG A 211 -4.15 8.34 8.83
C ARG A 211 -3.79 6.92 9.24
N TYR A 212 -3.15 6.78 10.40
CA TYR A 212 -2.62 5.51 10.89
C TYR A 212 -3.28 5.13 12.22
N MET A 213 -3.92 3.97 12.26
CA MET A 213 -4.63 3.49 13.46
C MET A 213 -4.03 2.14 13.87
N ARG A 214 -3.53 2.05 15.10
CA ARG A 214 -2.82 0.86 15.60
C ARG A 214 -3.62 0.18 16.71
N GLY A 215 -4.01 -1.07 16.48
CA GLY A 215 -4.57 -1.96 17.50
C GLY A 215 -3.50 -2.69 18.30
N HIS A 216 -3.90 -3.75 19.01
CA HIS A 216 -2.96 -4.67 19.65
C HIS A 216 -2.20 -5.50 18.60
N ASN A 217 -2.98 -6.06 17.66
CA ASN A 217 -2.63 -7.06 16.66
C ASN A 217 -2.83 -6.55 15.22
N TYR A 218 -2.99 -5.23 15.01
CA TYR A 218 -3.14 -4.68 13.68
C TYR A 218 -2.60 -3.25 13.51
N LEU A 219 -2.34 -2.89 12.25
CA LEU A 219 -2.15 -1.52 11.78
C LEU A 219 -3.10 -1.27 10.59
N GLU A 220 -3.88 -0.20 10.66
CA GLU A 220 -4.66 0.29 9.53
C GLU A 220 -4.09 1.60 8.99
N ILE A 221 -4.13 1.74 7.66
CA ILE A 221 -3.70 2.92 6.92
C ILE A 221 -4.87 3.41 6.07
N ASP A 222 -5.59 4.43 6.55
CA ASP A 222 -6.55 5.18 5.74
C ASP A 222 -5.79 6.09 4.77
N VAL A 223 -6.11 6.03 3.49
CA VAL A 223 -5.47 6.81 2.42
C VAL A 223 -6.53 7.62 1.69
N ASP A 224 -6.59 8.92 1.99
CA ASP A 224 -7.58 9.82 1.41
C ASP A 224 -7.17 10.24 -0.01
N ILE A 225 -7.74 9.61 -1.04
CA ILE A 225 -7.47 9.98 -2.43
C ILE A 225 -7.98 11.40 -2.75
N GLY A 226 -9.06 11.83 -2.09
CA GLY A 226 -9.65 13.17 -2.24
C GLY A 226 -8.76 14.30 -1.76
N SER A 227 -7.77 14.01 -0.91
CA SER A 227 -6.77 14.99 -0.44
C SER A 227 -5.87 15.57 -1.55
N SER A 228 -5.82 14.94 -2.74
CA SER A 228 -5.05 15.43 -3.89
C SER A 228 -5.91 15.50 -5.16
N THR A 229 -6.02 16.70 -5.73
CA THR A 229 -6.76 16.92 -6.98
C THR A 229 -6.20 16.11 -8.15
N VAL A 230 -4.89 15.89 -8.19
CA VAL A 230 -4.21 15.09 -9.22
C VAL A 230 -4.52 13.60 -9.04
N ALA A 231 -4.39 13.08 -7.81
CA ALA A 231 -4.69 11.67 -7.53
C ALA A 231 -6.18 11.36 -7.77
N ASN A 232 -7.07 12.26 -7.37
CA ASN A 232 -8.50 12.11 -7.62
C ASN A 232 -8.85 12.13 -9.12
N ALA A 233 -8.22 12.99 -9.92
CA ALA A 233 -8.41 13.00 -11.36
C ALA A 233 -7.91 11.71 -12.04
N ILE A 234 -6.75 11.17 -11.62
CA ILE A 234 -6.21 9.89 -12.10
C ILE A 234 -7.15 8.74 -11.71
N LEU A 235 -7.64 8.73 -10.46
CA LEU A 235 -8.57 7.70 -9.98
C LEU A 235 -9.89 7.73 -10.76
N HIS A 236 -10.55 8.89 -10.89
CA HIS A 236 -11.82 8.96 -11.63
C HIS A 236 -11.67 8.56 -13.11
N LEU A 237 -10.53 8.86 -13.75
CA LEU A 237 -10.22 8.35 -15.08
C LEU A 237 -10.10 6.81 -15.09
N ALA A 238 -9.37 6.23 -14.13
CA ALA A 238 -9.24 4.77 -14.02
C ALA A 238 -10.59 4.09 -13.72
N LEU A 239 -11.42 4.70 -12.86
CA LEU A 239 -12.78 4.24 -12.55
C LEU A 239 -13.68 4.22 -13.78
N GLY A 240 -13.52 5.18 -14.71
CA GLY A 240 -14.21 5.17 -16.01
C GLY A 240 -13.89 3.96 -16.91
N TYR A 241 -12.88 3.16 -16.57
CA TYR A 241 -12.49 1.94 -17.28
C TYR A 241 -12.44 0.71 -16.37
N VAL A 242 -12.95 0.80 -15.13
CA VAL A 242 -12.70 -0.18 -14.07
C VAL A 242 -13.07 -1.63 -14.45
N THR A 243 -14.18 -1.81 -15.17
CA THR A 243 -14.67 -3.10 -15.68
C THR A 243 -13.82 -3.70 -16.80
N THR A 244 -12.75 -3.03 -17.24
CA THR A 244 -11.81 -3.51 -18.27
C THR A 244 -10.36 -3.50 -17.82
N VAL A 245 -10.05 -2.90 -16.66
CA VAL A 245 -8.70 -2.76 -16.13
C VAL A 245 -8.36 -3.93 -15.20
N SER A 246 -7.13 -4.43 -15.31
CA SER A 246 -6.50 -5.24 -14.27
C SER A 246 -5.20 -4.57 -13.84
N VAL A 247 -5.05 -4.33 -12.54
CA VAL A 247 -3.91 -3.62 -11.95
C VAL A 247 -3.30 -4.44 -10.82
N ASP A 248 -1.99 -4.66 -10.85
CA ASP A 248 -1.25 -5.11 -9.67
C ASP A 248 -0.85 -3.89 -8.85
N MET A 249 -1.06 -3.95 -7.54
CA MET A 249 -0.69 -2.92 -6.56
C MET A 249 0.21 -3.57 -5.50
N ALA A 250 1.45 -3.12 -5.41
CA ALA A 250 2.38 -3.50 -4.36
C ALA A 250 2.59 -2.34 -3.40
N PHE A 251 2.31 -2.57 -2.12
CA PHE A 251 2.60 -1.63 -1.04
C PHE A 251 3.97 -1.94 -0.46
N LEU A 252 4.73 -0.91 -0.07
CA LEU A 252 6.08 -1.02 0.47
C LEU A 252 6.33 0.03 1.55
N ILE A 253 7.29 -0.26 2.41
CA ILE A 253 7.95 0.73 3.26
C ILE A 253 9.27 1.07 2.55
N GLU A 254 9.44 2.30 2.10
CA GLU A 254 10.65 2.72 1.40
C GLU A 254 11.88 2.73 2.30
N ALA A 255 12.92 2.01 1.90
CA ALA A 255 14.23 2.03 2.56
C ALA A 255 14.93 3.37 2.29
N GLN A 256 15.49 3.99 3.33
CA GLN A 256 16.22 5.27 3.28
C GLN A 256 17.69 5.17 3.72
N SER A 257 18.14 4.03 4.23
CA SER A 257 19.55 3.73 4.57
C SER A 257 19.98 2.36 4.06
N ASP A 258 21.30 2.10 3.99
CA ASP A 258 21.84 0.80 3.53
C ASP A 258 21.43 -0.38 4.44
N GLU A 259 21.24 -0.14 5.74
CA GLU A 259 20.73 -1.13 6.72
C GLU A 259 19.28 -1.55 6.46
N GLU A 260 18.53 -0.75 5.69
CA GLU A 260 17.15 -1.02 5.29
C GLU A 260 17.06 -1.76 3.93
N LEU A 261 18.21 -2.17 3.35
CA LEU A 261 18.28 -2.85 2.05
C LEU A 261 18.55 -4.37 2.17
N PRO A 262 18.07 -5.20 1.21
CA PRO A 262 17.22 -4.83 0.09
C PRO A 262 15.79 -4.49 0.53
N GLU A 263 15.12 -3.61 -0.21
CA GLU A 263 13.68 -3.39 -0.02
C GLU A 263 12.90 -4.70 -0.23
N LYS A 264 11.89 -4.92 0.61
CA LYS A 264 10.87 -5.96 0.43
C LYS A 264 9.50 -5.32 0.21
N LEU A 265 8.57 -6.04 -0.41
CA LEU A 265 7.18 -5.59 -0.44
C LEU A 265 6.59 -5.71 0.97
N LEU A 266 5.69 -4.82 1.35
CA LEU A 266 4.80 -5.05 2.48
C LEU A 266 3.80 -6.15 2.11
N GLY A 267 3.14 -5.99 0.96
CA GLY A 267 2.23 -6.96 0.36
C GLY A 267 1.84 -6.51 -1.05
N ALA A 268 1.29 -7.42 -1.86
CA ALA A 268 0.82 -7.11 -3.21
C ALA A 268 -0.48 -7.82 -3.56
N VAL A 269 -1.33 -7.16 -4.35
CA VAL A 269 -2.62 -7.67 -4.83
C VAL A 269 -2.83 -7.31 -6.30
N ARG A 270 -3.42 -8.22 -7.07
CA ARG A 270 -4.02 -7.95 -8.38
C ARG A 270 -5.48 -7.63 -8.15
N ILE A 271 -5.98 -6.59 -8.80
CA ILE A 271 -7.39 -6.28 -8.92
C ILE A 271 -7.78 -6.46 -10.38
N ALA A 272 -8.85 -7.19 -10.64
CA ALA A 272 -9.31 -7.57 -11.97
C ALA A 272 -10.78 -7.18 -12.15
N GLN A 273 -11.05 -6.22 -13.05
CA GLN A 273 -12.40 -5.87 -13.52
C GLN A 273 -13.43 -5.67 -12.40
N ILE A 274 -13.18 -4.73 -11.47
CA ILE A 274 -14.21 -4.37 -10.47
C ILE A 274 -15.44 -3.80 -11.17
N GLU A 275 -16.62 -4.22 -10.70
CA GLU A 275 -17.90 -3.58 -10.99
C GLU A 275 -18.25 -2.66 -9.81
N MET A 276 -18.77 -1.46 -10.08
CA MET A 276 -19.03 -0.49 -9.00
C MET A 276 -20.18 -0.97 -8.09
N GLU A 277 -21.12 -1.70 -8.69
CA GLU A 277 -22.36 -2.21 -8.12
C GLU A 277 -22.15 -3.36 -7.13
N THR A 278 -21.01 -4.06 -7.16
CA THR A 278 -20.68 -5.15 -6.23
C THR A 278 -20.18 -4.65 -4.87
N ALA A 279 -20.09 -3.33 -4.68
CA ALA A 279 -19.71 -2.74 -3.40
C ALA A 279 -20.68 -3.13 -2.27
N SER A 280 -20.16 -3.88 -1.30
CA SER A 280 -20.89 -4.19 -0.06
C SER A 280 -21.14 -2.92 0.72
N TYR A 281 -22.39 -2.72 1.17
CA TYR A 281 -22.73 -1.55 1.98
C TYR A 281 -22.25 -1.76 3.42
N LEU A 282 -21.44 -0.83 3.92
CA LEU A 282 -21.07 -0.73 5.33
C LEU A 282 -21.49 0.66 5.82
N GLU A 283 -22.32 0.69 6.86
CA GLU A 283 -22.77 1.95 7.45
C GLU A 283 -21.62 2.62 8.22
N VAL A 284 -21.52 3.95 8.18
CA VAL A 284 -20.54 4.67 9.01
C VAL A 284 -21.00 4.66 10.46
N HIS A 285 -20.31 3.90 11.31
CA HIS A 285 -20.55 3.91 12.74
C HIS A 285 -19.94 5.18 13.39
N HIS A 286 -20.79 6.16 13.67
CA HIS A 286 -20.42 7.28 14.54
C HIS A 286 -20.35 6.79 15.99
N GLU A 287 -19.15 6.68 16.56
CA GLU A 287 -19.00 6.67 18.01
C GLU A 287 -19.58 7.98 18.56
N ASN A 288 -20.71 7.88 19.25
CA ASN A 288 -21.27 8.98 20.03
C ASN A 288 -20.29 9.31 21.16
N SER A 289 -19.36 10.21 20.86
CA SER A 289 -18.43 10.82 21.82
C SER A 289 -19.21 11.81 22.70
N ALA A 290 -20.08 11.24 23.54
CA ALA A 290 -20.78 11.91 24.63
C ALA A 290 -19.79 12.29 25.73
N LEU A 291 -18.92 13.24 25.41
CA LEU A 291 -18.09 13.93 26.40
C LEU A 291 -19.04 14.66 27.38
N PRO A 292 -18.86 14.50 28.71
CA PRO A 292 -19.57 15.31 29.68
C PRO A 292 -19.30 16.79 29.41
N SER A 293 -20.35 17.60 29.42
CA SER A 293 -20.29 19.02 29.07
C SER A 293 -19.50 19.84 30.10
N HIS A 294 -18.17 19.84 29.98
CA HIS A 294 -17.31 20.78 30.70
C HIS A 294 -17.44 22.16 30.06
N HIS A 295 -18.13 23.06 30.76
CA HIS A 295 -18.12 24.49 30.44
C HIS A 295 -16.67 25.01 30.35
N GLN A 296 -16.31 25.58 29.21
CA GLN A 296 -15.24 26.57 29.12
C GLN A 296 -15.83 27.96 28.90
N PRO A 297 -15.26 29.01 29.53
CA PRO A 297 -15.80 30.36 29.45
C PRO A 297 -15.56 30.98 28.07
N VAL A 298 -16.51 31.79 27.62
CA VAL A 298 -16.41 32.56 26.37
C VAL A 298 -15.28 33.59 26.48
N TYR A 299 -14.23 33.43 25.68
CA TYR A 299 -13.28 34.50 25.41
C TYR A 299 -13.44 34.96 23.95
N GLN A 300 -14.13 36.08 23.75
CA GLN A 300 -14.14 36.76 22.46
C GLN A 300 -12.81 37.48 22.26
N SER A 301 -12.06 37.09 21.21
CA SER A 301 -11.10 38.00 20.56
C SER A 301 -11.31 37.96 19.05
N SER A 302 -12.06 38.96 18.58
CA SER A 302 -12.12 39.28 17.16
C SER A 302 -10.84 39.99 16.72
N LEU A 303 -10.57 39.99 15.41
CA LEU A 303 -9.65 40.90 14.71
C LEU A 303 -8.13 40.71 14.95
N TYR A 304 -7.51 39.68 14.35
CA TYR A 304 -6.06 39.75 14.02
C TYR A 304 -5.62 39.03 12.72
N TRP A 305 -6.42 39.12 11.64
CA TRP A 305 -5.95 38.80 10.27
C TRP A 305 -6.43 39.83 9.22
N ARG A 306 -5.98 41.09 9.36
CA ARG A 306 -6.02 42.11 8.29
C ARG A 306 -4.66 42.78 8.11
N LYS A 307 -3.69 42.03 7.57
CA LYS A 307 -2.51 42.53 6.82
C LYS A 307 -1.59 41.35 6.45
N PHE A 308 -1.78 40.80 5.25
CA PHE A 308 -0.72 40.36 4.32
C PHE A 308 -1.45 39.91 3.04
N GLY A 309 -1.37 40.69 1.96
CA GLY A 309 -2.23 40.51 0.79
C GLY A 309 -2.43 41.75 -0.09
N LYS A 310 -1.45 42.64 -0.17
CA LYS A 310 -1.37 43.68 -1.22
C LYS A 310 0.07 43.72 -1.72
N SER A 311 0.28 43.24 -2.95
CA SER A 311 1.37 43.59 -3.90
C SER A 311 1.85 42.39 -4.71
N LEU A 312 1.06 41.97 -5.71
CA LEU A 312 1.57 41.29 -6.92
C LEU A 312 0.69 41.67 -8.12
N SER A 313 0.87 42.89 -8.62
CA SER A 313 0.33 43.35 -9.91
C SER A 313 1.26 44.38 -10.55
N LYS A 314 2.45 43.95 -10.97
CA LYS A 314 3.36 44.68 -11.87
C LYS A 314 4.57 43.80 -12.25
N PHE A 315 4.44 42.98 -13.28
CA PHE A 315 5.52 42.58 -14.19
C PHE A 315 4.89 41.93 -15.43
N GLY A 316 5.07 42.54 -16.61
CA GLY A 316 4.43 42.12 -17.86
C GLY A 316 3.87 43.32 -18.62
N GLY A 317 4.68 43.92 -19.50
CA GLY A 317 4.27 45.10 -20.28
C GLY A 317 5.42 46.01 -20.69
N HIS A 318 6.29 45.53 -21.60
CA HIS A 318 7.05 46.42 -22.47
C HIS A 318 6.47 46.28 -23.88
N GLY A 319 5.90 47.38 -24.39
CA GLY A 319 5.36 47.43 -25.73
C GLY A 319 6.29 48.22 -26.65
N SER A 320 6.36 47.82 -27.92
CA SER A 320 6.69 48.70 -29.03
C SER A 320 5.86 48.23 -30.24
N LYS A 321 4.76 48.92 -30.50
CA LYS A 321 4.57 49.87 -31.61
C LYS A 321 4.35 49.20 -32.97
N ASN A 322 3.17 49.43 -33.54
CA ASN A 322 2.99 49.47 -34.99
C ASN A 322 1.76 50.33 -35.35
N GLY A 323 1.87 51.13 -36.41
CA GLY A 323 0.75 51.94 -36.92
C GLY A 323 1.15 53.28 -37.54
N ARG A 324 1.45 53.24 -38.86
CA ARG A 324 1.20 54.23 -39.96
C ARG A 324 1.24 55.74 -39.67
N VAL A 325 1.69 56.61 -40.59
CA VAL A 325 1.83 56.52 -42.07
C VAL A 325 3.23 57.08 -42.49
N ASP A 326 3.63 57.43 -43.73
CA ASP A 326 2.94 57.63 -45.02
C ASP A 326 3.82 57.25 -46.26
N ALA A 327 3.47 57.78 -47.45
CA ALA A 327 4.01 57.54 -48.79
C ALA A 327 5.49 57.93 -49.08
N GLU A 328 6.15 57.17 -49.98
CA GLU A 328 6.57 57.67 -51.31
C GLU A 328 6.88 56.50 -52.28
N ASP A 329 7.28 56.82 -53.53
CA ASP A 329 7.00 56.06 -54.76
C ASP A 329 8.25 55.40 -55.43
N VAL A 330 8.01 54.72 -56.57
CA VAL A 330 8.93 54.35 -57.65
C VAL A 330 9.74 53.04 -57.53
N GLY A 331 9.59 52.16 -58.55
CA GLY A 331 10.70 51.33 -59.05
C GLY A 331 10.37 49.93 -59.57
N GLU A 332 10.11 49.79 -60.87
CA GLU A 332 10.11 48.49 -61.56
C GLU A 332 11.53 47.89 -61.64
N LYS A 333 11.67 46.57 -61.41
CA LYS A 333 11.99 45.57 -62.47
C LYS A 333 12.19 44.15 -61.93
#